data_AF-A0A0K0F7V9-F1
#
_entry.id   AF-A0A0K0F7V9-F1
#
_cell.length_a   1.000
_cell.length_b   1.000
_cell.length_c   1.000
_cell.angle_alpha   90.00
_cell.angle_beta   90.00
_cell.angle_gamma   90.00
#
_symmetry.space_group_name_H-M   'P 1'
#
loop_
_entity.id
_entity.type
_entity.pdbx_description
1 polymer ?
#
loop_
_entity_poly.entity_id
_entity_poly.type
_entity_poly.pdbx_seq_one_letter_code
_entity_poly.pdbx_strand_id
1 'polypeptide(L)'
;MQSINKDPVDAVDKMLNLFGNPFREQKQKEESYSTENEKRKSTFVYQPSEFTLLMNQMIGGAEKPWNPTRKPVEMSSNILSLPPSTKEELLIQKGMENCMFKATISGIMGVGIGFAFGLFTASVDPQLTLQNNDPTKALTVRQTLKEMGTRMSQYGRNFGSLGFMFSGTECILETCRGKSDWKNGTYSGGIVGAVIGLRAGVKPAIWGAAGFATFSTIIEYFMH
;
A
#
# COMPACT_ATOMS: atom_id res chain seq x y z
N MET A 1 40.53 78.18 53.81
CA MET A 1 40.97 77.29 52.69
C MET A 1 40.77 75.86 53.18
N GLN A 2 39.93 75.00 52.62
CA GLN A 2 39.14 75.01 51.40
C GLN A 2 37.78 74.38 51.72
N SER A 3 36.74 75.05 51.25
CA SER A 3 35.41 74.50 51.01
C SER A 3 35.51 73.33 50.03
N ILE A 4 35.03 72.16 50.39
CA ILE A 4 34.65 71.14 49.39
C ILE A 4 33.28 70.61 49.82
N ASN A 5 32.30 70.94 48.98
CA ASN A 5 30.94 70.39 48.95
C ASN A 5 30.96 68.89 49.27
N LYS A 6 30.25 68.51 50.32
CA LYS A 6 29.91 67.10 50.52
C LYS A 6 28.53 66.91 49.90
N ASP A 7 28.49 66.19 48.79
CA ASP A 7 27.24 65.94 48.09
C ASP A 7 26.22 65.30 49.06
N PRO A 8 24.95 65.76 49.07
CA PRO A 8 23.97 65.28 50.02
C PRO A 8 23.71 63.77 49.88
N VAL A 9 23.96 63.21 48.70
CA VAL A 9 23.81 61.78 48.38
C VAL A 9 24.84 60.93 49.13
N ASP A 10 26.09 61.41 49.23
CA ASP A 10 27.22 60.67 49.79
C ASP A 10 27.15 60.63 51.34
N ALA A 11 26.59 61.70 51.94
CA ALA A 11 26.29 61.74 53.37
C ALA A 11 25.10 60.82 53.74
N VAL A 12 24.10 60.72 52.86
CA VAL A 12 22.91 59.87 53.04
C VAL A 12 23.27 58.39 52.88
N ASP A 13 24.11 58.01 51.91
CA ASP A 13 24.58 56.63 51.74
C ASP A 13 25.47 56.17 52.92
N LYS A 14 26.26 57.07 53.51
CA LYS A 14 27.09 56.75 54.67
C LYS A 14 26.25 56.53 55.95
N MET A 15 25.15 57.26 56.11
CA MET A 15 24.16 57.06 57.18
C MET A 15 23.35 55.77 56.97
N LEU A 16 22.93 55.48 55.74
CA LEU A 16 22.20 54.26 55.38
C LEU A 16 23.03 52.99 55.52
N ASN A 17 24.36 53.06 55.32
CA ASN A 17 25.26 51.93 55.55
C ASN A 17 25.62 51.71 57.03
N LEU A 18 25.43 52.71 57.91
CA LEU A 18 25.72 52.60 59.34
C LEU A 18 24.54 51.95 60.13
N PHE A 19 23.31 52.10 59.64
CA PHE A 19 22.09 51.54 60.24
C PHE A 19 21.34 50.60 59.28
N GLY A 20 21.98 50.16 58.20
CA GLY A 20 21.41 49.34 57.13
C GLY A 20 21.56 47.83 57.32
N ASN A 21 20.61 47.09 56.74
CA ASN A 21 20.48 45.64 56.75
C ASN A 21 21.81 44.92 56.38
N PRO A 22 22.37 44.02 57.22
CA PRO A 22 23.73 43.48 57.06
C PRO A 22 23.91 42.49 55.88
N PHE A 23 22.88 42.32 55.05
CA PHE A 23 22.86 41.39 53.92
C PHE A 23 22.82 42.07 52.54
N ARG A 24 23.10 43.39 52.45
CA ARG A 24 23.13 44.12 51.18
C ARG A 24 24.49 43.97 50.50
N GLU A 25 24.54 43.32 49.34
CA GLU A 25 25.77 43.22 48.53
C GLU A 25 26.19 44.60 47.98
N GLN A 26 27.48 44.93 48.13
CA GLN A 26 28.06 46.18 47.64
C GLN A 26 28.37 46.08 46.13
N LYS A 27 27.72 46.96 45.36
CA LYS A 27 27.69 47.00 43.89
C LYS A 27 29.06 47.24 43.19
N GLN A 28 30.17 47.36 43.94
CA GLN A 28 31.52 47.50 43.39
C GLN A 28 32.23 46.16 43.07
N LYS A 29 31.65 45.01 43.45
CA LYS A 29 32.20 43.68 43.10
C LYS A 29 31.63 43.04 41.84
N GLU A 30 30.55 43.58 41.25
CA GLU A 30 29.84 42.93 40.14
C GLU A 30 30.26 43.37 38.74
N GLU A 31 30.82 44.57 38.55
CA GLU A 31 31.24 45.07 37.22
C GLU A 31 32.51 44.39 36.68
N SER A 32 33.36 43.87 37.56
CA SER A 32 34.60 43.17 37.19
C SER A 32 34.40 41.67 36.94
N TYR A 33 33.31 41.06 37.41
CA TYR A 33 33.05 39.62 37.26
C TYR A 33 32.20 39.27 36.02
N SER A 34 31.41 40.23 35.53
CA SER A 34 30.48 40.07 34.40
C SER A 34 31.16 40.23 33.03
N THR A 35 32.10 41.18 32.89
CA THR A 35 32.80 41.43 31.61
C THR A 35 33.79 40.32 31.21
N GLU A 36 34.36 39.60 32.18
CA GLU A 36 35.24 38.44 31.90
C GLU A 36 34.46 37.16 31.61
N ASN A 37 33.31 36.93 32.25
CA ASN A 37 32.53 35.69 32.06
C ASN A 37 31.78 35.66 30.73
N GLU A 38 31.38 36.81 30.19
CA GLU A 38 30.73 36.87 28.87
C GLU A 38 31.74 36.69 27.72
N LYS A 39 33.00 37.15 27.89
CA LYS A 39 34.11 36.88 26.95
C LYS A 39 34.66 35.45 27.04
N ARG A 40 34.38 34.72 28.13
CA ARG A 40 34.92 33.37 28.42
C ARG A 40 33.89 32.25 28.24
N LYS A 41 32.79 32.48 27.52
CA LYS A 41 32.11 31.39 26.81
C LYS A 41 32.78 31.22 25.46
N SER A 42 33.97 30.60 25.45
CA SER A 42 34.57 30.12 24.21
C SER A 42 33.55 29.25 23.51
N THR A 43 33.19 29.57 22.27
CA THR A 43 32.32 28.75 21.43
C THR A 43 32.79 27.31 21.52
N PHE A 44 32.05 26.44 22.20
CA PHE A 44 32.41 25.03 22.33
C PHE A 44 32.31 24.41 20.94
N VAL A 45 33.46 24.21 20.29
CA VAL A 45 33.55 23.51 19.01
C VAL A 45 33.46 22.02 19.33
N TYR A 46 32.29 21.43 19.10
CA TYR A 46 32.10 19.99 19.22
C TYR A 46 33.04 19.26 18.26
N GLN A 47 34.00 18.51 18.79
CA GLN A 47 34.80 17.55 18.02
C GLN A 47 34.15 16.16 18.14
N PRO A 48 33.56 15.63 17.06
CA PRO A 48 32.99 14.29 17.09
C PRO A 48 34.07 13.22 17.27
N SER A 49 33.71 12.12 17.93
CA SER A 49 34.53 10.92 17.96
C SER A 49 34.48 10.18 16.62
N GLU A 50 35.51 9.39 16.32
CA GLU A 50 35.55 8.48 15.16
C GLU A 50 34.29 7.62 15.05
N PHE A 51 33.76 7.14 16.18
CA PHE A 51 32.50 6.39 16.20
C PHE A 51 31.30 7.23 15.77
N THR A 52 31.22 8.50 16.19
CA THR A 52 30.13 9.40 15.77
C THR A 52 30.24 9.83 14.31
N LEU A 53 31.46 9.97 13.78
CA LEU A 53 31.69 10.20 12.34
C LEU A 53 31.26 8.98 11.53
N LEU A 54 31.65 7.78 11.95
CA LEU A 54 31.24 6.53 11.32
C LEU A 54 29.72 6.32 11.41
N MET A 55 29.09 6.65 12.53
CA MET A 55 27.63 6.60 12.67
C MET A 55 26.92 7.64 11.80
N ASN A 56 27.47 8.85 11.67
CA ASN A 56 26.93 9.85 10.74
C ASN A 56 27.10 9.41 9.27
N GLN A 57 28.14 8.64 8.95
CA GLN A 57 28.35 8.04 7.63
C GLN A 57 27.44 6.83 7.37
N MET A 58 27.19 5.98 8.37
CA MET A 58 26.36 4.78 8.23
C MET A 58 24.86 5.09 8.33
N ILE A 59 24.46 5.93 9.27
CA ILE A 59 23.05 6.17 9.67
C ILE A 59 22.66 7.64 9.48
N GLY A 60 23.62 8.57 9.43
CA GLY A 60 23.35 10.01 9.33
C GLY A 60 22.88 10.50 7.95
N GLY A 61 22.54 11.79 7.91
CA GLY A 61 21.87 12.44 6.78
C GLY A 61 22.78 13.05 5.71
N ALA A 62 24.10 12.79 5.76
CA ALA A 62 25.00 13.20 4.69
C ALA A 62 24.64 12.48 3.38
N GLU A 63 24.69 13.18 2.24
CA GLU A 63 24.47 12.57 0.92
C GLU A 63 25.54 11.51 0.67
N LYS A 64 25.15 10.25 0.83
CA LYS A 64 26.00 9.11 0.53
C LYS A 64 26.15 9.05 -1.00
N PRO A 65 27.37 8.93 -1.56
CA PRO A 65 27.53 8.38 -2.90
C PRO A 65 27.31 6.86 -2.82
N TRP A 66 26.13 6.45 -2.33
CA TRP A 66 25.74 5.05 -2.30
C TRP A 66 25.42 4.68 -3.75
N ASN A 67 26.47 4.27 -4.46
CA ASN A 67 26.47 3.77 -5.84
C ASN A 67 26.30 4.83 -6.95
N PRO A 68 27.37 5.60 -7.28
CA PRO A 68 27.36 6.49 -8.45
C PRO A 68 27.14 5.74 -9.77
N THR A 69 27.42 4.43 -9.80
CA THR A 69 27.34 3.57 -10.98
C THR A 69 25.96 2.91 -11.18
N ARG A 70 25.00 3.12 -10.25
CA ARG A 70 23.66 2.47 -10.23
C ARG A 70 23.68 0.96 -10.55
N LYS A 71 24.74 0.24 -10.18
CA LYS A 71 24.82 -1.22 -10.36
C LYS A 71 24.09 -1.90 -9.20
N PRO A 72 23.17 -2.84 -9.42
CA PRO A 72 22.50 -3.53 -8.32
C PRO A 72 23.57 -4.12 -7.38
N VAL A 73 23.41 -3.91 -6.07
CA VAL A 73 24.34 -4.47 -5.07
C VAL A 73 24.18 -5.99 -5.08
N GLU A 74 25.15 -6.70 -5.65
CA GLU A 74 25.19 -8.16 -5.59
C GLU A 74 25.60 -8.57 -4.17
N MET A 75 24.62 -8.91 -3.34
CA MET A 75 24.88 -9.42 -1.99
C MET A 75 25.47 -10.83 -2.10
N SER A 76 26.79 -10.96 -1.99
CA SER A 76 27.52 -12.22 -2.14
C SER A 76 27.36 -13.20 -0.96
N SER A 77 26.42 -12.97 -0.03
CA SER A 77 26.49 -13.57 1.32
C SER A 77 25.24 -14.34 1.76
N ASN A 78 24.39 -14.81 0.85
CA ASN A 78 23.35 -15.79 1.22
C ASN A 78 23.65 -17.14 0.57
N ILE A 79 23.61 -18.20 1.39
CA ILE A 79 23.97 -19.58 1.04
C ILE A 79 23.06 -20.19 -0.06
N LEU A 80 21.94 -19.53 -0.35
CA LEU A 80 21.02 -19.82 -1.43
C LEU A 80 20.96 -18.60 -2.36
N SER A 81 22.08 -18.27 -3.00
CA SER A 81 22.12 -17.22 -4.02
C SER A 81 21.41 -17.74 -5.27
N LEU A 82 20.11 -17.47 -5.39
CA LEU A 82 19.45 -17.58 -6.69
C LEU A 82 20.17 -16.63 -7.66
N PRO A 83 20.38 -17.02 -8.92
CA PRO A 83 20.97 -16.12 -9.91
C PRO A 83 20.19 -14.80 -9.89
N PRO A 84 20.87 -13.63 -9.94
CA PRO A 84 20.16 -12.35 -9.96
C PRO A 84 19.24 -12.35 -11.17
N SER A 85 17.93 -12.20 -10.94
CA SER A 85 16.96 -12.12 -12.02
C SER A 85 17.33 -10.95 -12.92
N THR A 86 17.36 -11.21 -14.22
CA THR A 86 17.61 -10.16 -15.20
C THR A 86 16.50 -9.11 -15.11
N LYS A 87 16.80 -7.87 -15.52
CA LYS A 87 15.80 -6.78 -15.48
C LYS A 87 14.55 -7.14 -16.26
N GLU A 88 14.70 -7.86 -17.37
CA GLU A 88 13.60 -8.35 -18.20
C GLU A 88 12.75 -9.38 -17.44
N GLU A 89 13.36 -10.36 -16.77
CA GLU A 89 12.65 -11.35 -15.96
C GLU A 89 11.89 -10.69 -14.80
N LEU A 90 12.48 -9.67 -14.17
CA LEU A 90 11.85 -8.94 -13.08
C LEU A 90 10.65 -8.10 -13.54
N LEU A 91 10.71 -7.53 -14.75
CA LEU A 91 9.56 -6.87 -15.36
C LEU A 91 8.43 -7.85 -15.67
N ILE A 92 8.76 -9.05 -16.17
CA ILE A 92 7.78 -10.10 -16.44
C ILE A 92 7.16 -10.60 -15.14
N GLN A 93 7.95 -10.88 -14.10
CA GLN A 93 7.44 -11.29 -12.78
C GLN A 93 6.48 -10.25 -12.19
N LYS A 94 6.86 -8.97 -12.21
CA LYS A 94 5.98 -7.87 -11.78
C LYS A 94 4.70 -7.78 -12.62
N GLY A 95 4.79 -8.06 -13.91
CA GLY A 95 3.63 -8.15 -14.80
C GLY A 95 2.69 -9.28 -14.40
N MET A 96 3.23 -10.46 -14.10
CA MET A 96 2.47 -11.65 -13.70
C MET A 96 1.87 -11.55 -12.30
N GLU A 97 2.51 -10.80 -11.40
CA GLU A 97 2.00 -10.51 -10.06
C GLU A 97 0.89 -9.45 -10.06
N ASN A 98 0.77 -8.67 -11.13
CA ASN A 98 -0.22 -7.62 -11.21
C ASN A 98 -1.65 -8.19 -11.23
N CYS A 99 -2.50 -7.72 -10.33
CA CYS A 99 -3.88 -8.20 -10.21
C CYS A 99 -4.70 -8.02 -11.48
N MET A 100 -4.45 -6.93 -12.22
CA MET A 100 -5.11 -6.70 -13.50
C MET A 100 -4.75 -7.78 -14.52
N PHE A 101 -3.48 -8.18 -14.58
CA PHE A 101 -3.01 -9.19 -15.51
C PHE A 101 -3.59 -10.57 -15.17
N LYS A 102 -3.51 -10.97 -13.88
CA LYS A 102 -4.15 -12.21 -13.39
C LYS A 102 -5.64 -12.27 -13.73
N ALA A 103 -6.37 -11.20 -13.45
CA ALA A 103 -7.81 -11.11 -13.73
C ALA A 103 -8.11 -11.18 -15.23
N THR A 104 -7.30 -10.56 -16.10
CA THR A 104 -7.51 -10.66 -17.55
C THR A 104 -7.29 -12.07 -18.08
N ILE A 105 -6.27 -12.78 -17.60
CA ILE A 105 -6.02 -14.18 -17.98
C ILE A 105 -7.18 -15.05 -17.55
N SER A 106 -7.64 -14.92 -16.30
CA SER A 106 -8.79 -15.70 -15.80
C SER A 106 -10.06 -15.37 -16.57
N GLY A 107 -10.25 -14.10 -16.96
CA GLY A 107 -11.36 -13.66 -17.80
C GLY A 107 -11.34 -14.31 -19.19
N ILE A 108 -10.19 -14.31 -19.87
CA ILE A 108 -10.03 -14.96 -21.18
C ILE A 108 -10.27 -16.47 -21.07
N MET A 109 -9.74 -17.10 -20.02
CA MET A 109 -9.97 -18.52 -19.74
C MET A 109 -11.47 -18.81 -19.50
N GLY A 110 -12.14 -17.94 -18.75
CA GLY A 110 -13.58 -18.01 -18.51
C GLY A 110 -14.41 -17.85 -19.79
N VAL A 111 -14.00 -16.98 -20.71
CA VAL A 111 -14.61 -16.90 -22.05
C VAL A 111 -14.47 -18.23 -22.79
N GLY A 112 -13.28 -18.84 -22.78
CA GLY A 112 -13.05 -20.14 -23.42
C GLY A 112 -13.96 -21.24 -22.90
N ILE A 113 -14.07 -21.36 -21.57
CA ILE A 113 -14.98 -22.31 -20.90
C ILE A 113 -16.44 -22.00 -21.23
N GLY A 114 -16.83 -20.71 -21.22
CA GLY A 114 -18.19 -20.29 -21.55
C GLY A 114 -18.59 -20.55 -22.99
N PHE A 115 -17.64 -20.43 -23.94
CA PHE A 115 -17.86 -20.80 -25.34
C PHE A 115 -18.06 -22.31 -25.49
N ALA A 116 -17.22 -23.13 -24.83
CA ALA A 116 -17.36 -24.59 -24.85
C ALA A 116 -18.72 -25.04 -24.24
N PHE A 117 -19.09 -24.46 -23.10
CA PHE A 117 -20.38 -24.73 -22.46
C PHE A 117 -21.57 -24.25 -23.30
N GLY A 118 -21.43 -23.09 -23.96
CA GLY A 118 -22.41 -22.56 -24.89
C GLY A 118 -22.61 -23.45 -26.13
N LEU A 119 -21.52 -24.00 -26.69
CA LEU A 119 -21.59 -24.95 -27.81
C LEU A 119 -22.28 -26.24 -27.39
N PHE A 120 -21.89 -26.78 -26.24
CA PHE A 120 -22.45 -28.01 -25.70
C PHE A 120 -23.96 -27.85 -25.47
N THR A 121 -24.39 -26.76 -24.84
CA THR A 121 -25.81 -26.49 -24.59
C THR A 121 -26.58 -26.36 -25.90
N ALA A 122 -26.02 -25.68 -26.90
CA ALA A 122 -26.64 -25.51 -28.21
C ALA A 122 -26.74 -26.83 -29.01
N SER A 123 -25.89 -27.82 -28.70
CA SER A 123 -25.93 -29.15 -29.30
C SER A 123 -27.00 -30.07 -28.67
N VAL A 124 -27.31 -29.87 -27.38
CA VAL A 124 -28.23 -30.74 -26.63
C VAL A 124 -29.69 -30.29 -26.81
N ASP A 125 -29.95 -28.97 -26.86
CA ASP A 125 -31.31 -28.47 -27.12
C ASP A 125 -31.27 -27.20 -28.01
N PRO A 126 -31.46 -27.36 -29.33
CA PRO A 126 -31.64 -26.23 -30.24
C PRO A 126 -33.08 -25.64 -30.20
N GLN A 127 -34.01 -26.25 -29.46
CA GLN A 127 -35.45 -25.95 -29.51
C GLN A 127 -35.86 -24.77 -28.62
N LEU A 128 -35.07 -24.41 -27.60
CA LEU A 128 -35.38 -23.32 -26.67
C LEU A 128 -35.50 -21.90 -27.28
N THR A 129 -35.15 -21.67 -28.56
CA THR A 129 -35.43 -20.36 -29.21
C THR A 129 -36.16 -20.43 -30.55
N LEU A 130 -36.34 -21.61 -31.11
CA LEU A 130 -37.27 -21.80 -32.21
C LEU A 130 -38.74 -21.65 -31.79
N GLN A 131 -39.04 -21.63 -30.49
CA GLN A 131 -40.39 -21.32 -30.00
C GLN A 131 -40.77 -19.83 -30.04
N ASN A 132 -39.81 -18.89 -30.12
CA ASN A 132 -40.11 -17.46 -30.04
C ASN A 132 -40.25 -16.78 -31.41
N ASN A 133 -39.98 -17.48 -32.51
CA ASN A 133 -40.21 -17.00 -33.88
C ASN A 133 -40.97 -18.08 -34.65
N ASP A 134 -42.08 -17.70 -35.27
CA ASP A 134 -43.05 -18.54 -35.99
C ASP A 134 -42.56 -19.93 -36.46
N PRO A 135 -43.24 -21.04 -36.09
CA PRO A 135 -42.89 -22.40 -36.50
C PRO A 135 -43.08 -22.68 -38.00
N THR A 136 -43.48 -21.67 -38.79
CA THR A 136 -43.85 -21.78 -40.20
C THR A 136 -42.75 -21.33 -41.17
N LYS A 137 -41.68 -20.68 -40.70
CA LYS A 137 -40.54 -20.34 -41.55
C LYS A 137 -39.47 -21.42 -41.41
N ALA A 138 -39.20 -22.13 -42.50
CA ALA A 138 -38.16 -23.15 -42.56
C ALA A 138 -36.85 -22.65 -41.92
N LEU A 139 -36.28 -23.45 -41.00
CA LEU A 139 -35.02 -23.20 -40.32
C LEU A 139 -33.95 -22.80 -41.33
N THR A 140 -33.66 -21.52 -41.45
CA THR A 140 -32.51 -21.07 -42.23
C THR A 140 -31.27 -21.35 -41.38
N VAL A 141 -30.40 -22.25 -41.85
CA VAL A 141 -29.14 -22.62 -41.19
C VAL A 141 -28.33 -21.39 -40.74
N ARG A 142 -28.36 -20.31 -41.53
CA ARG A 142 -27.71 -19.03 -41.17
C ARG A 142 -28.34 -18.33 -39.96
N GLN A 143 -29.67 -18.40 -39.80
CA GLN A 143 -30.35 -17.81 -38.63
C GLN A 143 -30.06 -18.62 -37.37
N THR A 144 -30.10 -19.96 -37.46
CA THR A 144 -29.74 -20.85 -36.35
C THR A 144 -28.30 -20.64 -35.91
N LEU A 145 -27.34 -20.56 -36.85
CA LEU A 145 -25.93 -20.29 -36.53
C LEU A 145 -25.73 -18.90 -35.91
N LYS A 146 -26.45 -17.88 -36.38
CA LYS A 146 -26.37 -16.52 -35.81
C LYS A 146 -26.90 -16.47 -34.38
N GLU A 147 -27.97 -17.20 -34.10
CA GLU A 147 -28.58 -17.30 -32.78
C GLU A 147 -27.71 -18.11 -31.82
N MET A 148 -27.18 -19.26 -32.25
CA MET A 148 -26.20 -20.05 -31.50
C MET A 148 -24.96 -19.22 -31.17
N GLY A 149 -24.44 -18.46 -32.13
CA GLY A 149 -23.29 -17.57 -31.90
C GLY A 149 -23.57 -16.44 -30.91
N THR A 150 -24.78 -15.86 -30.94
CA THR A 150 -25.19 -14.82 -29.99
C THR A 150 -25.30 -15.38 -28.57
N ARG A 151 -25.88 -16.58 -28.42
CA ARG A 151 -25.98 -17.30 -27.14
C ARG A 151 -24.60 -17.68 -26.59
N MET A 152 -23.74 -18.24 -27.44
CA MET A 152 -22.37 -18.57 -27.09
C MET A 152 -21.57 -17.33 -26.64
N SER A 153 -21.76 -16.20 -27.34
CA SER A 153 -21.15 -14.93 -26.95
C SER A 153 -21.66 -14.44 -25.59
N GLN A 154 -22.96 -14.60 -25.30
CA GLN A 154 -23.53 -14.22 -24.01
C GLN A 154 -22.99 -15.10 -22.87
N TYR A 155 -22.89 -16.42 -23.07
CA TYR A 155 -22.25 -17.32 -22.10
C TYR A 155 -20.79 -16.95 -21.88
N GLY A 156 -20.04 -16.72 -22.95
CA GLY A 156 -18.64 -16.27 -22.87
C GLY A 156 -18.49 -14.96 -22.07
N ARG A 157 -19.34 -13.96 -22.29
CA ARG A 157 -19.31 -12.70 -21.54
C ARG A 157 -19.62 -12.89 -20.05
N ASN A 158 -20.58 -13.75 -19.73
CA ASN A 158 -20.96 -14.04 -18.35
C ASN A 158 -19.82 -14.78 -17.60
N PHE A 159 -19.30 -15.86 -18.18
CA PHE A 159 -18.21 -16.64 -17.57
C PHE A 159 -16.88 -15.87 -17.54
N GLY A 160 -16.60 -15.06 -18.56
CA GLY A 160 -15.45 -14.17 -18.58
C GLY A 160 -15.53 -13.10 -17.50
N SER A 161 -16.70 -12.48 -17.31
CA SER A 161 -16.92 -11.51 -16.23
C SER A 161 -16.76 -12.16 -14.85
N LEU A 162 -17.27 -13.39 -14.68
CA LEU A 162 -17.17 -14.10 -13.41
C LEU A 162 -15.71 -14.44 -13.07
N GLY A 163 -14.96 -14.99 -14.03
CA GLY A 163 -13.54 -15.31 -13.86
C GLY A 163 -12.67 -14.08 -13.58
N PHE A 164 -12.94 -12.98 -14.28
CA PHE A 164 -12.26 -11.69 -14.06
C PHE A 164 -12.51 -11.16 -12.64
N MET A 165 -13.78 -11.13 -12.20
CA MET A 165 -14.13 -10.62 -10.87
C MET A 165 -13.59 -11.51 -9.76
N PHE A 166 -13.63 -12.83 -9.92
CA PHE A 166 -13.11 -13.78 -8.92
C PHE A 166 -11.61 -13.61 -8.70
N SER A 167 -10.80 -13.74 -9.75
CA SER A 167 -9.33 -13.61 -9.63
C SER A 167 -8.91 -12.18 -9.26
N GLY A 168 -9.61 -11.16 -9.76
CA GLY A 168 -9.32 -9.77 -9.41
C GLY A 168 -9.57 -9.47 -7.93
N THR A 169 -10.72 -9.90 -7.38
CA THR A 169 -11.03 -9.67 -5.96
C THR A 169 -10.13 -10.47 -5.03
N GLU A 170 -9.77 -11.71 -5.41
CA GLU A 170 -8.82 -12.53 -4.68
C GLU A 170 -7.43 -11.88 -4.59
N CYS A 171 -6.89 -11.41 -5.73
CA CYS A 171 -5.59 -10.76 -5.76
C CYS A 171 -5.56 -9.44 -4.97
N ILE A 172 -6.65 -8.66 -5.00
CA ILE A 172 -6.77 -7.44 -4.20
C ILE A 172 -6.79 -7.78 -2.70
N LEU A 173 -7.53 -8.81 -2.30
CA LEU A 173 -7.57 -9.27 -0.89
C LEU A 173 -6.21 -9.79 -0.42
N GLU A 174 -5.52 -10.54 -1.26
CA GLU A 174 -4.17 -11.03 -1.00
C GLU A 174 -3.19 -9.87 -0.80
N THR A 175 -3.26 -8.85 -1.66
CA THR A 175 -2.43 -7.64 -1.56
C THR A 175 -2.75 -6.83 -0.30
N CYS A 176 -4.02 -6.69 0.08
CA CYS A 176 -4.40 -5.97 1.28
C CYS A 176 -4.04 -6.69 2.58
N ARG A 177 -4.11 -8.03 2.61
CA ARG A 177 -3.81 -8.84 3.81
C ARG A 177 -2.35 -9.28 3.90
N GLY A 178 -1.63 -9.31 2.79
CA GLY A 178 -0.28 -9.85 2.67
C GLY A 178 -0.20 -11.35 2.99
N LYS A 179 -1.31 -12.08 2.86
CA LYS A 179 -1.40 -13.52 3.14
C LYS A 179 -2.23 -14.22 2.09
N SER A 180 -1.72 -15.36 1.62
CA SER A 180 -2.39 -16.28 0.71
C SER A 180 -2.90 -17.47 1.54
N ASP A 181 -4.20 -17.50 1.80
CA ASP A 181 -4.88 -18.53 2.60
C ASP A 181 -6.17 -18.94 1.88
N TRP A 182 -6.67 -20.15 2.15
CA TRP A 182 -7.97 -20.67 1.68
C TRP A 182 -9.17 -19.75 1.93
N LYS A 183 -9.07 -18.88 2.95
CA LYS A 183 -10.09 -17.87 3.28
C LYS A 183 -10.22 -16.80 2.20
N ASN A 184 -9.13 -16.49 1.47
CA ASN A 184 -9.16 -15.47 0.42
C ASN A 184 -10.13 -15.89 -0.70
N GLY A 185 -10.12 -17.16 -1.10
CA GLY A 185 -11.07 -17.73 -2.06
C GLY A 185 -12.52 -17.69 -1.57
N THR A 186 -12.74 -17.89 -0.26
CA THR A 186 -14.09 -17.80 0.35
C THR A 186 -14.64 -16.38 0.30
N TYR A 187 -13.80 -15.40 0.66
CA TYR A 187 -14.17 -14.00 0.68
C TYR A 187 -14.37 -13.45 -0.74
N SER A 188 -13.49 -13.78 -1.68
CA SER A 188 -13.63 -13.39 -3.09
C SER A 188 -14.92 -13.97 -3.68
N GLY A 189 -15.19 -15.26 -3.47
CA GLY A 189 -16.44 -15.90 -3.87
C GLY A 189 -17.66 -15.19 -3.30
N GLY A 190 -17.69 -14.95 -1.99
CA GLY A 190 -18.79 -14.24 -1.34
C GLY A 190 -19.00 -12.81 -1.87
N ILE A 191 -17.93 -12.04 -2.08
CA ILE A 191 -17.99 -10.68 -2.63
C ILE A 191 -18.53 -10.69 -4.06
N VAL A 192 -17.98 -11.55 -4.92
CA VAL A 192 -18.42 -11.63 -6.33
C VAL A 192 -19.87 -12.11 -6.43
N GLY A 193 -20.25 -13.11 -5.65
CA GLY A 193 -21.63 -13.59 -5.57
C GLY A 193 -22.60 -12.53 -5.06
N ALA A 194 -22.19 -11.73 -4.06
CA ALA A 194 -22.97 -10.60 -3.58
C ALA A 194 -23.13 -9.53 -4.66
N VAL A 195 -22.05 -9.11 -5.32
CA VAL A 195 -22.06 -8.04 -6.34
C VAL A 195 -22.95 -8.43 -7.53
N ILE A 196 -22.85 -9.66 -8.01
CA ILE A 196 -23.69 -10.14 -9.11
C ILE A 196 -25.15 -10.28 -8.66
N GLY A 197 -25.39 -10.82 -7.46
CA GLY A 197 -26.73 -10.98 -6.91
C GLY A 197 -27.44 -9.66 -6.58
N LEU A 198 -26.69 -8.62 -6.19
CA LEU A 198 -27.23 -7.29 -5.88
C LEU A 198 -27.94 -6.65 -7.06
N ARG A 199 -27.55 -6.97 -8.30
CA ARG A 199 -28.25 -6.51 -9.50
C ARG A 199 -29.69 -7.03 -9.60
N ALA A 200 -29.98 -8.19 -9.01
CA ALA A 200 -31.32 -8.76 -8.93
C ALA A 200 -32.06 -8.40 -7.63
N GLY A 201 -31.37 -7.78 -6.66
CA GLY A 201 -31.93 -7.33 -5.37
C GLY A 201 -31.15 -7.82 -4.14
N VAL A 202 -31.55 -7.36 -2.95
CA VAL A 202 -30.85 -7.70 -1.70
C VAL A 202 -31.03 -9.17 -1.29
N LYS A 203 -32.23 -9.74 -1.50
CA LYS A 203 -32.50 -11.15 -1.22
C LYS A 203 -31.60 -12.10 -2.05
N PRO A 204 -31.53 -11.98 -3.39
CA PRO A 204 -30.62 -12.81 -4.17
C PRO A 204 -29.15 -12.50 -3.91
N ALA A 205 -28.78 -11.28 -3.48
CA ALA A 205 -27.41 -10.98 -3.08
C ALA A 205 -26.94 -11.83 -1.88
N ILE A 206 -27.78 -11.98 -0.85
CA ILE A 206 -27.43 -12.78 0.34
C ILE A 206 -27.29 -14.27 -0.04
N TRP A 207 -28.25 -14.79 -0.80
CA TRP A 207 -28.19 -16.17 -1.29
C TRP A 207 -27.03 -16.42 -2.26
N GLY A 208 -26.73 -15.45 -3.13
CA GLY A 208 -25.59 -15.47 -4.03
C GLY A 208 -24.26 -15.44 -3.27
N ALA A 209 -24.13 -14.55 -2.29
CA ALA A 209 -22.95 -14.49 -1.43
C ALA A 209 -22.72 -15.82 -0.69
N ALA A 210 -23.78 -16.39 -0.10
CA ALA A 210 -23.70 -17.67 0.60
C ALA A 210 -23.31 -18.81 -0.35
N GLY A 211 -23.95 -18.91 -1.52
CA GLY A 211 -23.68 -19.98 -2.49
C GLY A 211 -22.29 -19.91 -3.12
N PHE A 212 -21.83 -18.71 -3.49
CA PHE A 212 -20.49 -18.55 -4.05
C PHE A 212 -19.40 -18.73 -2.98
N ALA A 213 -19.62 -18.27 -1.74
CA ALA A 213 -18.68 -18.52 -0.65
C ALA A 213 -18.54 -20.02 -0.35
N THR A 214 -19.66 -20.74 -0.26
CA THR A 214 -19.61 -22.20 0.00
C THR A 214 -18.99 -22.95 -1.16
N PHE A 215 -19.34 -22.63 -2.42
CA PHE A 215 -18.72 -23.24 -3.58
C PHE A 215 -17.21 -23.03 -3.61
N SER A 216 -16.74 -21.80 -3.38
CA SER A 216 -15.30 -21.50 -3.31
C SER A 216 -14.61 -22.25 -2.18
N THR A 217 -15.21 -22.38 -0.98
CA THR A 217 -14.61 -23.18 0.10
C THR A 217 -14.50 -24.66 -0.24
N ILE A 218 -15.47 -25.22 -0.94
CA ILE A 218 -15.47 -26.64 -1.32
C ILE A 218 -14.38 -26.91 -2.36
N ILE A 219 -14.26 -26.03 -3.36
CA ILE A 219 -13.23 -26.13 -4.38
C ILE A 219 -11.84 -25.99 -3.76
N GLU A 220 -11.65 -25.03 -2.86
CA GLU A 220 -10.40 -24.86 -2.15
C GLU A 220 -10.09 -26.07 -1.26
N TYR A 221 -11.07 -26.62 -0.56
CA TYR A 221 -10.91 -27.86 0.22
C TYR A 221 -10.53 -29.07 -0.63
N PHE A 222 -10.99 -29.13 -1.88
CA PHE A 222 -10.66 -30.23 -2.80
C PHE A 222 -9.26 -30.07 -3.43
N MET A 223 -8.82 -28.83 -3.67
CA MET A 223 -7.53 -28.53 -4.31
C MET A 223 -6.38 -28.32 -3.31
N HIS A 224 -6.67 -28.27 -2.01
CA HIS A 224 -5.70 -28.21 -0.91
C HIS A 224 -5.22 -29.60 -0.49
#